data_AF-A0A661SHE6-F1
#
_entry.id   AF-A0A661SHE6-F1
#
_cell.length_a   1.000
_cell.length_b   1.000
_cell.length_c   1.000
_cell.angle_alpha   90.00
_cell.angle_beta   90.00
_cell.angle_gamma   90.00
#
_symmetry.space_group_name_H-M   'P 1'
#
loop_
_entity.id
_entity.type
_entity.pdbx_description
1 polymer ?
#
loop_
_entity_poly.entity_id
_entity_poly.type
_entity_poly.pdbx_seq_one_letter_code
_entity_poly.pdbx_strand_id
1 'polypeptide(L)' 'MLVAISSSGNSPNVLAGCEMAMSLGGYVVTLSAMKSDNLLISQGNLNFYVPAETYGAAETCHAAILHFWMDQMI' A
#
# COMPACT_ATOMS: atom_id res chain seq x y z
N MET A 1 -0.64 13.99 -1.33
CA MET A 1 -0.02 12.65 -1.26
C MET A 1 -1.04 11.69 -0.64
N LEU A 2 -1.17 10.48 -1.18
CA LEU A 2 -2.00 9.41 -0.63
C LEU A 2 -1.10 8.22 -0.25
N VAL A 3 -1.33 7.64 0.92
CA VAL A 3 -0.75 6.35 1.31
C VAL A 3 -1.89 5.33 1.39
N ALA A 4 -1.88 4.35 0.50
CA ALA A 4 -2.92 3.33 0.36
C ALA A 4 -2.44 2.00 0.95
N ILE A 5 -3.17 1.46 1.91
CA ILE A 5 -2.82 0.23 2.61
C ILE A 5 -3.94 -0.79 2.41
N SER A 6 -3.61 -1.98 1.90
CA SER A 6 -4.54 -3.09 1.78
C SER A 6 -3.80 -4.42 1.80
N SER A 7 -4.00 -5.23 2.84
CA SER A 7 -3.34 -6.54 2.98
C SER A 7 -3.64 -7.46 1.80
N SER A 8 -4.86 -7.46 1.26
CA SER A 8 -5.20 -8.26 0.07
C SER A 8 -4.84 -7.59 -1.25
N GLY A 9 -4.54 -6.29 -1.22
CA GLY A 9 -4.31 -5.46 -2.41
C GLY A 9 -5.49 -5.38 -3.38
N ASN A 10 -6.69 -5.80 -2.97
CA ASN A 10 -7.86 -5.93 -3.86
C ASN A 10 -9.12 -5.22 -3.32
N SER A 11 -8.99 -4.42 -2.26
CA SER A 11 -10.10 -3.63 -1.72
C SER A 11 -10.59 -2.60 -2.75
N PRO A 12 -11.84 -2.68 -3.26
CA PRO A 12 -12.30 -1.83 -4.35
C PRO A 12 -12.25 -0.33 -4.03
N ASN A 13 -12.55 0.03 -2.79
CA ASN A 13 -12.48 1.41 -2.31
C ASN A 13 -11.03 1.96 -2.27
N VAL A 14 -10.04 1.14 -1.90
CA VAL A 14 -8.62 1.53 -1.89
C VAL A 14 -8.12 1.76 -3.31
N LEU A 15 -8.48 0.86 -4.24
CA LEU A 15 -8.11 1.00 -5.66
C LEU A 15 -8.72 2.25 -6.28
N ALA A 16 -10.01 2.52 -6.04
CA ALA A 16 -10.67 3.75 -6.49
C ALA A 16 -10.03 5.01 -5.89
N GLY A 17 -9.60 4.95 -4.62
CA GLY A 17 -8.85 6.03 -3.97
C GLY A 17 -7.51 6.30 -4.64
N CYS A 18 -6.76 5.25 -5.01
CA CYS A 18 -5.49 5.38 -5.74
C CYS A 18 -5.73 6.00 -7.12
N GLU A 19 -6.70 5.49 -7.87
CA GLU A 19 -7.06 6.00 -9.19
C GLU A 19 -7.44 7.48 -9.14
N MET A 20 -8.27 7.88 -8.17
CA MET A 20 -8.67 9.28 -7.99
C MET A 20 -7.48 10.16 -7.59
N ALA A 21 -6.61 9.71 -6.69
CA ALA A 21 -5.43 10.48 -6.30
C ALA A 21 -4.46 10.67 -7.48
N MET A 22 -4.26 9.63 -8.30
CA MET A 22 -3.44 9.71 -9.51
C MET A 22 -4.05 10.65 -10.56
N SER A 23 -5.37 10.59 -10.79
CA SER A 23 -6.04 11.45 -11.77
C SER A 23 -5.98 12.94 -11.41
N LEU A 24 -5.90 13.25 -10.11
CA LEU A 24 -5.69 14.61 -9.59
C LEU A 24 -4.22 15.06 -9.60
N GLY A 25 -3.30 14.26 -10.17
CA GLY A 25 -1.86 14.55 -10.19
C GLY A 25 -1.17 14.38 -8.83
N GLY A 26 -1.79 13.64 -7.90
CA GLY A 26 -1.21 13.35 -6.60
C GLY A 26 -0.13 12.27 -6.65
N TYR A 27 0.77 12.29 -5.67
CA TYR A 27 1.73 11.21 -5.43
C TYR A 27 1.10 10.13 -4.53
N VAL A 28 1.11 8.88 -5.00
CA VAL A 28 0.52 7.71 -4.34
C VAL A 28 1.60 6.72 -3.94
N VAL A 29 1.60 6.33 -2.67
CA VAL A 29 2.41 5.22 -2.15
C VAL A 29 1.48 4.08 -1.75
N THR A 30 1.80 2.85 -2.13
CA THR A 30 0.99 1.67 -1.79
C THR A 30 1.73 0.71 -0.88
N LEU A 31 0.99 0.07 0.03
CA LEU A 31 1.42 -1.05 0.86
C LEU A 31 0.44 -2.20 0.64
N SER A 32 0.89 -3.26 -0.02
CA SER A 32 0.11 -4.46 -0.30
C SER A 32 0.81 -5.74 0.18
N ALA A 33 0.04 -6.80 0.34
CA ALA A 33 0.56 -8.10 0.76
C ALA A 33 -0.14 -9.26 0.06
N MET A 34 -0.01 -10.47 0.62
CA MET A 34 -0.67 -11.69 0.16
C MET A 34 -0.24 -12.06 -1.26
N LYS A 35 -1.21 -12.26 -2.16
CA LYS A 35 -0.96 -12.76 -3.49
C LYS A 35 -0.18 -11.74 -4.31
N SER A 36 0.83 -12.20 -5.04
CA SER A 36 1.65 -11.34 -5.91
C SER A 36 0.91 -10.83 -7.15
N ASP A 37 -0.32 -11.31 -7.40
CA ASP A 37 -1.20 -10.87 -8.47
C ASP A 37 -2.27 -9.85 -8.00
N ASN A 38 -2.15 -9.32 -6.77
CA ASN A 38 -3.07 -8.31 -6.28
C ASN A 38 -2.99 -7.01 -7.09
N LEU A 39 -4.11 -6.31 -7.21
CA LEU A 39 -4.20 -5.12 -8.06
C LEU A 39 -3.36 -3.94 -7.53
N LEU A 40 -3.25 -3.78 -6.21
CA LEU A 40 -2.59 -2.64 -5.58
C LEU A 40 -1.07 -2.60 -5.82
N ILE A 41 -0.44 -3.74 -6.15
CA ILE A 41 1.02 -3.90 -6.32
C ILE A 41 1.66 -2.93 -7.32
N SER A 42 0.87 -2.34 -8.22
CA SER A 42 1.36 -1.46 -9.29
C SER A 42 0.58 -0.15 -9.45
N GLN A 43 -0.27 0.21 -8.47
CA GLN A 43 -1.20 1.34 -8.60
C GLN A 43 -0.65 2.68 -8.11
N GLY A 44 0.49 2.68 -7.42
CA GLY A 44 1.15 3.90 -6.93
C GLY A 44 2.42 4.27 -7.70
N ASN A 45 2.95 5.44 -7.38
CA ASN A 45 4.27 5.89 -7.80
C ASN A 45 5.39 5.11 -7.09
N LEU A 46 5.13 4.68 -5.85
CA LEU A 46 5.99 3.78 -5.07
C LEU A 46 5.11 2.67 -4.49
N ASN A 47 5.52 1.42 -4.67
CA ASN A 47 4.72 0.26 -4.28
C ASN A 47 5.54 -0.68 -3.39
N PHE A 48 5.13 -0.81 -2.12
CA PHE A 48 5.65 -1.81 -1.21
C PHE A 48 4.76 -3.05 -1.29
N TYR A 49 5.36 -4.18 -1.66
CA TYR A 49 4.73 -5.49 -1.61
C TYR A 49 5.48 -6.37 -0.62
N VAL A 50 4.74 -7.02 0.27
CA VAL A 50 5.29 -8.01 1.20
C VAL A 50 4.61 -9.37 0.97
N PRO A 51 5.36 -10.46 0.73
CA PRO A 51 4.79 -11.79 0.46
C PRO A 51 4.31 -12.48 1.75
N ALA A 52 3.52 -11.76 2.55
CA ALA A 52 2.93 -12.25 3.79
C ALA A 52 1.60 -12.95 3.50
N GLU A 53 1.47 -14.22 3.88
CA GLU A 53 0.31 -15.06 3.56
C GLU A 53 -0.89 -14.86 4.50
N THR A 54 -0.69 -14.19 5.64
CA THR A 54 -1.73 -13.95 6.65
C THR A 54 -1.93 -12.46 6.90
N TYR A 55 -3.13 -12.08 7.35
CA TYR A 55 -3.44 -10.70 7.73
C TYR A 55 -2.51 -10.19 8.83
N GLY A 56 -2.26 -10.98 9.87
CA GLY A 56 -1.38 -10.59 10.97
C GLY A 56 0.06 -10.31 10.52
N ALA A 57 0.61 -11.15 9.64
CA ALA A 57 1.94 -10.93 9.06
C ALA A 57 1.96 -9.69 8.15
N ALA A 58 0.94 -9.53 7.29
CA ALA A 58 0.81 -8.37 6.41
C ALA A 58 0.75 -7.05 7.20
N GLU A 59 -0.11 -6.98 8.21
CA GLU A 59 -0.27 -5.80 9.06
C GLU A 59 1.00 -5.49 9.86
N THR A 60 1.70 -6.52 10.36
CA THR A 60 2.99 -6.35 11.04
C THR A 60 4.04 -5.76 10.10
N CYS A 61 4.16 -6.27 8.89
CA CYS A 61 5.09 -5.73 7.89
C CYS A 61 4.72 -4.29 7.49
N HIS A 62 3.45 -4.00 7.28
CA HIS A 62 2.99 -2.64 6.99
C HIS A 62 3.34 -1.67 8.12
N ALA A 63 3.08 -2.07 9.37
CA ALA A 63 3.45 -1.27 10.54
C ALA A 63 4.95 -1.02 10.59
N ALA A 64 5.80 -2.02 10.34
CA ALA A 64 7.26 -1.84 10.34
C ALA A 64 7.74 -0.84 9.27
N ILE A 65 7.18 -0.90 8.05
CA ILE A 65 7.49 0.06 6.98
C ILE A 65 7.09 1.48 7.40
N LEU A 66 5.87 1.64 7.93
CA LEU A 66 5.36 2.95 8.34
C LEU A 66 6.11 3.50 9.55
N HIS A 67 6.48 2.66 10.51
CA HIS A 67 7.31 3.05 11.65
C HIS A 67 8.65 3.60 11.20
N PHE A 68 9.35 2.88 10.32
CA PHE A 68 10.61 3.37 9.76
C PHE A 68 10.42 4.69 9.01
N TRP A 69 9.36 4.82 8.20
CA TRP A 69 9.08 6.06 7.49
C TRP A 69 8.85 7.23 8.48
N MET A 70 8.08 7.00 9.55
CA MET A 70 7.87 8.01 10.59
C MET A 70 9.18 8.45 11.27
N ASP A 71 10.12 7.53 11.51
CA ASP A 71 11.43 7.85 12.09
C ASP A 71 12.27 8.78 11.20
N GLN A 72 12.07 8.76 9.88
CA GLN A 72 12.77 9.65 8.94
C GLN A 72 12.17 11.05 8.84
N MET A 73 11.00 11.30 9.46
CA MET A 73 10.31 12.59 9.39
C MET A 73 10.72 13.58 10.49
N ILE A 74 11.68 13.20 11.35
CA ILE A 74 12.16 13.98 12.50
C ILE A 74 13.53 14.59 12.19
#